data_AF-A0A539EN28-F1
#
_entry.id   AF-A0A539EN28-F1
#
_cell.length_a   1.000
_cell.length_b   1.000
_cell.length_c   1.000
_cell.angle_alpha   90.00
_cell.angle_beta   90.00
_cell.angle_gamma   90.00
#
_symmetry.space_group_name_H-M   'P 1'
#
loop_
_entity.id
_entity.type
_entity.pdbx_description
1 polymer ?
#
loop_
_entity_poly.entity_id
_entity_poly.type
_entity_poly.pdbx_seq_one_letter_code
_entity_poly.pdbx_strand_id
1 'polypeptide(L)'
;AVLYLLPPVAARLLTAVGGKPAGRYVPGDGAFLVWWVTLQLQTLFLRLPFLEELLRLVPGVYSAWLRLWGSKVGSRVYWSAGTVVLDRGYLDIGDGVVFGAGVRLNGHVLAKEEGRLTLIVDVVRVGAGAAVGGYSLLTAGTEVAPGESLRACLLSPPYSKWEGGRRSKDAAL
;
A
#
# COMPACT_ATOMS: atom_id res chain seq x y z
N ALA A 1 22.97 3.46 -5.00
CA ALA A 1 22.67 3.36 -3.55
C ALA A 1 21.83 4.53 -3.05
N VAL A 2 22.29 5.79 -3.17
CA VAL A 2 21.61 6.99 -2.64
C VAL A 2 20.14 7.07 -3.03
N LEU A 3 19.82 6.84 -4.32
CA LEU A 3 18.45 6.85 -4.84
C LEU A 3 17.48 5.95 -4.07
N TYR A 4 17.91 4.73 -3.72
CA TYR A 4 17.07 3.71 -3.08
C TYR A 4 17.09 3.79 -1.55
N LEU A 5 17.98 4.58 -0.95
CA LEU A 5 18.16 4.68 0.51
C LEU A 5 17.68 6.01 1.07
N LEU A 6 18.02 7.13 0.43
CA LEU A 6 17.72 8.46 0.96
C LEU A 6 16.21 8.71 1.11
N PRO A 7 15.36 8.44 0.09
CA PRO A 7 13.93 8.65 0.24
C PRO A 7 13.24 7.82 1.34
N PRO A 8 13.44 6.49 1.46
CA PRO A 8 12.83 5.73 2.55
C PRO A 8 13.33 6.16 3.92
N VAL A 9 14.63 6.45 4.07
CA VAL A 9 15.18 6.92 5.36
C VAL A 9 14.58 8.27 5.74
N ALA A 10 14.49 9.22 4.81
CA ALA A 10 13.85 10.51 5.05
C ALA A 10 12.36 10.36 5.44
N ALA A 11 11.63 9.47 4.76
CA ALA A 11 10.23 9.18 5.08
C ALA A 11 10.08 8.55 6.47
N ARG A 12 10.99 7.66 6.88
CA ARG A 12 11.01 7.06 8.22
C ARG A 12 11.28 8.09 9.30
N LEU A 13 12.22 9.00 9.08
CA LEU A 13 12.49 10.09 10.02
C LEU A 13 11.29 11.04 10.14
N LEU A 14 10.70 11.43 9.02
CA LEU A 14 9.53 12.31 9.00
C LEU A 14 8.35 11.69 9.77
N THR A 15 8.05 10.40 9.52
CA THR A 15 6.95 9.69 10.21
C THR A 15 7.26 9.32 11.64
N ALA A 16 8.53 9.21 12.04
CA ALA A 16 8.92 9.04 13.44
C ALA A 16 8.70 10.32 14.25
N VAL A 17 8.91 11.50 13.64
CA VAL A 17 8.74 12.80 14.30
C VAL A 17 7.31 13.30 14.23
N GLY A 18 6.70 13.29 13.04
CA GLY A 18 5.34 13.82 12.79
C GLY A 18 4.20 12.81 13.02
N GLY A 19 4.54 11.58 13.40
CA GLY A 19 3.60 10.46 13.43
C GLY A 19 3.30 9.92 12.03
N LYS A 20 2.87 8.66 11.94
CA LYS A 20 2.40 8.06 10.68
C LYS A 20 0.90 8.32 10.54
N PRO A 21 0.45 9.12 9.56
CA PRO A 21 -0.97 9.40 9.37
C PRO A 21 -1.79 8.12 9.16
N ALA A 22 -2.91 7.97 9.86
CA ALA A 22 -3.86 6.87 9.67
C ALA A 22 -5.26 7.35 10.07
N GLY A 23 -6.21 7.30 9.13
CA GLY A 23 -7.56 7.82 9.30
C GLY A 23 -7.94 8.81 8.21
N ARG A 24 -8.76 9.79 8.58
CA ARG A 24 -9.35 10.80 7.69
C ARG A 24 -8.83 12.19 8.03
N TYR A 25 -8.37 12.92 7.02
CA TYR A 25 -7.77 14.25 7.19
C TYR A 25 -8.22 15.19 6.09
N VAL A 26 -8.36 16.47 6.41
CA VAL A 26 -8.65 17.51 5.42
C VAL A 26 -7.36 18.26 5.03
N PRO A 27 -7.29 18.85 3.83
CA PRO A 27 -6.22 19.76 3.48
C PRO A 27 -6.08 20.87 4.53
N GLY A 28 -4.86 21.03 5.06
CA GLY A 28 -4.56 21.95 6.17
C GLY A 28 -4.17 21.23 7.46
N ASP A 29 -4.56 19.97 7.62
CA ASP A 29 -4.15 19.17 8.77
C ASP A 29 -2.65 18.83 8.72
N GLY A 30 -1.98 18.84 9.88
CA GLY A 30 -0.56 18.46 9.96
C GLY A 30 -0.30 17.03 9.45
N ALA A 31 -1.20 16.10 9.74
CA ALA A 31 -1.13 14.73 9.25
C ALA A 31 -1.28 14.62 7.72
N PHE A 32 -2.11 15.48 7.11
CA PHE A 32 -2.20 15.58 5.66
C PHE A 32 -0.85 16.01 5.07
N LEU A 33 -0.20 17.02 5.66
CA LEU A 33 1.10 17.50 5.23
C LEU A 33 2.18 16.41 5.35
N VAL A 34 2.21 15.69 6.47
CA VAL A 34 3.15 14.58 6.68
C VAL A 34 2.98 13.53 5.58
N TRP A 35 1.75 13.08 5.33
CA TRP A 35 1.47 12.14 4.24
C TRP A 35 1.94 12.70 2.89
N TRP A 36 1.57 13.95 2.57
CA TRP A 36 1.91 14.57 1.29
C TRP A 36 3.42 14.64 1.07
N VAL A 37 4.20 15.04 2.07
CA VAL A 37 5.67 15.06 1.99
C VAL A 37 6.22 13.66 1.77
N THR A 38 5.71 12.64 2.48
CA THR A 38 6.14 11.25 2.23
C THR A 38 5.78 10.76 0.82
N LEU A 39 4.65 11.20 0.25
CA LEU A 39 4.27 10.91 -1.12
C LEU A 39 5.25 11.56 -2.13
N GLN A 40 5.68 12.80 -1.88
CA GLN A 40 6.68 13.47 -2.73
C GLN A 40 8.01 12.71 -2.74
N LEU A 41 8.46 12.21 -1.59
CA LEU A 41 9.70 11.42 -1.48
C LEU A 41 9.69 10.17 -2.36
N GLN A 42 8.52 9.56 -2.58
CA GLN A 42 8.39 8.34 -3.38
C GLN A 42 7.87 8.58 -4.81
N THR A 43 7.57 9.84 -5.19
CA THR A 43 6.98 10.17 -6.50
C THR A 43 7.85 9.74 -7.66
N LEU A 44 9.18 9.80 -7.54
CA LEU A 44 10.09 9.35 -8.59
C LEU A 44 9.84 7.89 -8.99
N PHE A 45 9.65 7.00 -8.00
CA PHE A 45 9.39 5.58 -8.25
C PHE A 45 8.00 5.33 -8.84
N LEU A 46 7.04 6.22 -8.57
CA LEU A 46 5.72 6.18 -9.21
C LEU A 46 5.78 6.63 -10.68
N ARG A 47 6.64 7.61 -11.00
CA ARG A 47 6.79 8.12 -12.36
C ARG A 47 7.69 7.24 -13.23
N LEU A 48 8.63 6.53 -12.62
CA LEU A 48 9.60 5.65 -13.27
C LEU A 48 9.47 4.21 -12.74
N PRO A 49 8.37 3.49 -13.07
CA PRO A 49 8.07 2.19 -12.47
C PRO A 49 9.12 1.11 -12.75
N PHE A 50 9.90 1.26 -13.84
CA PHE A 50 11.00 0.33 -14.14
C PHE A 50 12.05 0.26 -13.03
N LEU A 51 12.22 1.33 -12.23
CA LEU A 51 13.16 1.35 -11.10
C LEU A 51 12.80 0.30 -10.04
N GLU A 52 11.52 -0.01 -9.89
CA GLU A 52 11.05 -1.06 -8.97
C GLU A 52 11.08 -2.44 -9.61
N GLU A 53 10.80 -2.55 -10.91
CA GLU A 53 10.93 -3.82 -11.62
C GLU A 53 12.36 -4.35 -11.54
N LEU A 54 13.38 -3.49 -11.61
CA LEU A 54 14.77 -3.87 -11.37
C LEU A 54 15.00 -4.51 -9.99
N LEU A 55 14.30 -4.03 -8.95
CA LEU A 55 14.37 -4.62 -7.60
C LEU A 55 13.67 -5.97 -7.51
N ARG A 56 12.73 -6.26 -8.41
CA ARG A 56 11.96 -7.52 -8.45
C ARG A 56 12.68 -8.62 -9.23
N LEU A 57 13.71 -8.29 -10.02
CA LEU A 57 14.57 -9.26 -10.67
C LEU A 57 15.32 -10.16 -9.68
N VAL A 58 15.60 -9.64 -8.48
CA VAL A 58 16.25 -10.40 -7.41
C VAL A 58 15.22 -10.72 -6.32
N PRO A 59 14.92 -12.01 -6.07
CA PRO A 59 13.95 -12.42 -5.07
C PRO A 59 14.21 -11.78 -3.70
N GLY A 60 13.17 -11.18 -3.12
CA GLY A 60 13.21 -10.59 -1.78
C GLY A 60 13.81 -9.18 -1.68
N VAL A 61 14.53 -8.68 -2.68
CA VAL A 61 15.12 -7.31 -2.63
C VAL A 61 14.02 -6.25 -2.61
N TYR A 62 13.03 -6.35 -3.48
CA TYR A 62 11.87 -5.44 -3.46
C TYR A 62 11.13 -5.47 -2.11
N SER A 63 10.89 -6.65 -1.54
CA SER A 63 10.28 -6.78 -0.21
C SER A 63 11.13 -6.14 0.90
N ALA A 64 12.45 -6.32 0.86
CA ALA A 64 13.37 -5.68 1.81
C ALA A 64 13.35 -4.15 1.66
N TRP A 65 13.29 -3.65 0.43
CA TRP A 65 13.18 -2.22 0.14
C TRP A 65 11.87 -1.62 0.65
N LEU A 66 10.73 -2.31 0.48
CA LEU A 66 9.46 -1.89 1.08
C LEU A 66 9.52 -1.85 2.62
N ARG A 67 10.25 -2.78 3.26
CA ARG A 67 10.48 -2.74 4.71
C ARG A 67 11.29 -1.51 5.13
N LEU A 68 12.24 -1.03 4.32
CA LEU A 68 12.94 0.24 4.58
C LEU A 68 11.99 1.45 4.56
N TRP A 69 10.95 1.42 3.71
CA TRP A 69 9.89 2.45 3.72
C TRP A 69 8.96 2.38 4.93
N GLY A 70 9.07 1.33 5.76
CA GLY A 70 8.26 1.15 6.97
C GLY A 70 7.05 0.24 6.80
N SER A 71 6.92 -0.45 5.67
CA SER A 71 5.93 -1.53 5.53
C SER A 71 6.33 -2.80 6.27
N LYS A 72 5.34 -3.61 6.62
CA LYS A 72 5.54 -4.99 7.04
C LYS A 72 5.31 -5.90 5.83
N VAL A 73 6.32 -6.68 5.49
CA VAL A 73 6.25 -7.62 4.37
C VAL A 73 6.85 -8.94 4.84
N GLY A 74 6.14 -10.03 4.63
CA GLY A 74 6.58 -11.37 4.96
C GLY A 74 7.68 -11.90 4.03
N SER A 75 7.93 -13.19 4.18
CA SER A 75 8.79 -14.02 3.35
C SER A 75 8.04 -14.59 2.15
N ARG A 76 8.77 -14.93 1.08
CA ARG A 76 8.24 -15.62 -0.12
C ARG A 76 7.05 -14.92 -0.79
N VAL A 77 6.93 -13.61 -0.63
CA VAL A 77 5.92 -12.80 -1.33
C VAL A 77 6.29 -12.69 -2.80
N TYR A 78 5.35 -13.03 -3.68
CA TYR A 78 5.51 -12.91 -5.12
C TYR A 78 4.88 -11.63 -5.64
N TRP A 79 5.71 -10.76 -6.21
CA TRP A 79 5.32 -9.51 -6.83
C TRP A 79 5.34 -9.66 -8.35
N SER A 80 4.18 -9.90 -8.97
CA SER A 80 4.13 -10.03 -10.43
C SER A 80 4.42 -8.71 -11.15
N ALA A 81 4.78 -8.81 -12.42
CA ALA A 81 5.09 -7.68 -13.29
C ALA A 81 3.98 -6.63 -13.29
N GLY A 82 4.36 -5.36 -13.25
CA GLY A 82 3.44 -4.23 -13.25
C GLY A 82 2.71 -4.02 -11.92
N THR A 83 3.09 -4.72 -10.84
CA THR A 83 2.56 -4.40 -9.51
C THR A 83 3.00 -2.98 -9.13
N VAL A 84 2.07 -2.14 -8.67
CA VAL A 84 2.34 -0.76 -8.27
C VAL A 84 1.94 -0.54 -6.82
N VAL A 85 2.87 -0.05 -6.01
CA VAL A 85 2.61 0.38 -4.63
C VAL A 85 2.67 1.90 -4.57
N LEU A 86 1.53 2.54 -4.30
CA LEU A 86 1.45 4.01 -4.30
C LEU A 86 2.03 4.60 -3.01
N ASP A 87 1.77 3.94 -1.88
CA ASP A 87 2.23 4.36 -0.55
C ASP A 87 3.05 3.25 0.10
N ARG A 88 4.37 3.26 -0.13
CA ARG A 88 5.29 2.17 0.26
C ARG A 88 5.43 1.97 1.76
N GLY A 89 5.02 2.94 2.56
CA GLY A 89 4.97 2.80 4.02
C GLY A 89 3.68 2.16 4.54
N TYR A 90 2.67 1.93 3.71
CA TYR A 90 1.30 1.61 4.13
C TYR A 90 0.87 0.17 3.78
N LEU A 91 1.79 -0.79 3.89
CA LEU A 91 1.48 -2.20 3.65
C LEU A 91 1.73 -3.05 4.90
N ASP A 92 0.86 -4.05 5.09
CA ASP A 92 1.04 -5.18 5.99
C ASP A 92 0.75 -6.48 5.23
N ILE A 93 1.80 -7.11 4.71
CA ILE A 93 1.71 -8.25 3.80
C ILE A 93 2.27 -9.49 4.51
N GLY A 94 1.45 -10.53 4.62
CA GLY A 94 1.83 -11.81 5.22
C GLY A 94 2.81 -12.63 4.37
N ASP A 95 3.22 -13.78 4.90
CA ASP A 95 4.08 -14.73 4.20
C ASP A 95 3.38 -15.36 2.99
N GLY A 96 4.13 -15.63 1.93
CA GLY A 96 3.64 -16.42 0.78
C GLY A 96 2.51 -15.77 -0.02
N VAL A 97 2.27 -14.46 0.13
CA VAL A 97 1.26 -13.73 -0.64
C VAL A 97 1.65 -13.67 -2.11
N VAL A 98 0.67 -13.85 -2.99
CA VAL A 98 0.85 -13.80 -4.45
C VAL A 98 0.04 -12.65 -5.03
N PHE A 99 0.71 -11.68 -5.65
CA PHE A 99 0.06 -10.62 -6.41
C PHE A 99 0.06 -10.98 -7.90
N GLY A 100 -1.12 -10.99 -8.52
CA GLY A 100 -1.27 -11.11 -9.97
C GLY A 100 -0.68 -9.91 -10.72
N ALA A 101 -0.54 -10.03 -12.04
CA ALA A 101 0.02 -8.96 -12.86
C ALA A 101 -0.80 -7.66 -12.74
N GLY A 102 -0.12 -6.51 -12.70
CA GLY A 102 -0.78 -5.20 -12.74
C GLY A 102 -1.59 -4.84 -11.48
N VAL A 103 -1.44 -5.55 -10.36
CA VAL A 103 -2.11 -5.19 -9.10
C VAL A 103 -1.65 -3.82 -8.62
N ARG A 104 -2.58 -3.01 -8.11
CA ARG A 104 -2.30 -1.71 -7.51
C ARG A 104 -2.66 -1.74 -6.03
N LEU A 105 -1.70 -1.36 -5.18
CA LEU A 105 -1.89 -1.19 -3.75
C LEU A 105 -1.81 0.31 -3.44
N ASN A 106 -2.92 0.87 -2.99
CA ASN A 106 -3.06 2.29 -2.73
C ASN A 106 -3.42 2.52 -1.26
N GLY A 107 -2.48 3.05 -0.47
CA GLY A 107 -2.71 3.31 0.95
C GLY A 107 -3.55 4.55 1.21
N HIS A 108 -3.88 5.32 0.17
CA HIS A 108 -4.70 6.52 0.28
C HIS A 108 -5.84 6.58 -0.74
N VAL A 109 -6.88 7.34 -0.42
CA VAL A 109 -7.95 7.74 -1.33
C VAL A 109 -8.30 9.19 -1.04
N LEU A 110 -8.46 9.99 -2.08
CA LEU A 110 -9.09 11.31 -1.98
C LEU A 110 -10.57 11.15 -2.29
N ALA A 111 -11.41 11.51 -1.35
CA ALA A 111 -12.87 11.46 -1.48
C ALA A 111 -13.47 12.82 -1.11
N LYS A 112 -14.69 13.08 -1.59
CA LYS A 112 -15.47 14.22 -1.11
C LYS A 112 -16.44 13.72 -0.04
N GLU A 113 -16.15 14.01 1.22
CA GLU A 113 -17.00 13.68 2.36
C GLU A 113 -17.61 15.00 2.89
N GLU A 114 -18.93 15.04 3.07
CA GLU A 114 -19.64 16.23 3.59
C GLU A 114 -19.30 17.55 2.87
N GLY A 115 -19.07 17.48 1.55
CA GLY A 115 -18.76 18.66 0.74
C GLY A 115 -17.28 19.08 0.77
N ARG A 116 -16.42 18.44 1.58
CA ARG A 116 -15.00 18.75 1.71
C ARG A 116 -14.14 17.67 1.07
N LEU A 117 -12.97 18.05 0.57
CA LEU A 117 -11.96 17.09 0.14
C LEU A 117 -11.35 16.44 1.39
N THR A 118 -11.42 15.12 1.46
CA THR A 118 -10.91 14.32 2.57
C THR A 118 -9.91 13.30 2.05
N LEU A 119 -8.74 13.27 2.65
CA LEU A 119 -7.74 12.22 2.54
C LEU A 119 -8.12 11.09 3.49
N ILE A 120 -8.42 9.92 2.94
CA ILE A 120 -8.52 8.67 3.67
C ILE A 120 -7.18 7.95 3.48
N VAL A 121 -6.44 7.68 4.55
CA VAL A 121 -5.15 7.00 4.47
C VAL A 121 -5.06 5.92 5.54
N ASP A 122 -4.77 4.69 5.15
CA ASP A 122 -4.59 3.57 6.08
C ASP A 122 -3.85 2.41 5.40
N VAL A 123 -3.36 1.48 6.20
CA VAL A 123 -2.60 0.32 5.79
C VAL A 123 -3.47 -0.65 5.00
N VAL A 124 -2.97 -1.10 3.85
CA VAL A 124 -3.52 -2.25 3.12
C VAL A 124 -2.95 -3.53 3.72
N ARG A 125 -3.82 -4.38 4.25
CA ARG A 125 -3.46 -5.63 4.93
C ARG A 125 -3.82 -6.83 4.05
N VAL A 126 -2.84 -7.69 3.78
CA VAL A 126 -3.05 -8.93 3.02
C VAL A 126 -2.49 -10.10 3.83
N GLY A 127 -3.39 -10.98 4.29
CA GLY A 127 -3.06 -12.12 5.14
C GLY A 127 -2.15 -13.13 4.46
N ALA A 128 -1.45 -13.93 5.27
CA ALA A 128 -0.52 -14.94 4.77
C ALA A 128 -1.20 -15.95 3.84
N GLY A 129 -0.50 -16.34 2.77
CA GLY A 129 -0.98 -17.29 1.76
C GLY A 129 -2.09 -16.77 0.87
N ALA A 130 -2.50 -15.51 0.99
CA ALA A 130 -3.55 -14.95 0.14
C ALA A 130 -3.06 -14.70 -1.30
N ALA A 131 -3.99 -14.75 -2.25
CA ALA A 131 -3.75 -14.45 -3.66
C ALA A 131 -4.62 -13.27 -4.11
N VAL A 132 -3.99 -12.25 -4.69
CA VAL A 132 -4.68 -11.08 -5.26
C VAL A 132 -4.73 -11.22 -6.77
N GLY A 133 -5.93 -11.40 -7.32
CA GLY A 133 -6.12 -11.49 -8.76
C GLY A 133 -5.56 -10.29 -9.52
N GLY A 134 -5.03 -10.53 -10.72
CA GLY A 134 -4.39 -9.51 -11.55
C GLY A 134 -5.28 -8.29 -11.82
N TYR A 135 -4.65 -7.13 -12.00
CA TYR A 135 -5.28 -5.83 -12.28
C TYR A 135 -6.26 -5.34 -11.21
N SER A 136 -6.24 -5.94 -10.02
CA SER A 136 -7.02 -5.48 -8.89
C SER A 136 -6.44 -4.21 -8.27
N LEU A 137 -7.30 -3.40 -7.65
CA LEU A 137 -6.94 -2.23 -6.87
C LEU A 137 -7.40 -2.43 -5.42
N LEU A 138 -6.45 -2.52 -4.50
CA LEU A 138 -6.71 -2.51 -3.06
C LEU A 138 -6.45 -1.10 -2.53
N THR A 139 -7.42 -0.52 -1.82
CA THR A 139 -7.34 0.88 -1.33
C THR A 139 -7.23 0.97 0.19
N ALA A 140 -7.07 2.19 0.72
CA ALA A 140 -6.85 2.50 2.13
C ALA A 140 -7.69 1.63 3.08
N GLY A 141 -7.01 0.92 3.99
CA GLY A 141 -7.67 0.10 5.00
C GLY A 141 -8.31 -1.19 4.48
N THR A 142 -8.04 -1.59 3.22
CA THR A 142 -8.45 -2.91 2.74
C THR A 142 -7.79 -4.00 3.57
N GLU A 143 -8.56 -5.00 3.99
CA GLU A 143 -8.09 -6.19 4.69
C GLU A 143 -8.48 -7.44 3.89
N VAL A 144 -7.51 -8.31 3.62
CA VAL A 144 -7.71 -9.60 2.95
C VAL A 144 -7.33 -10.70 3.93
N ALA A 145 -8.25 -11.61 4.22
CA ALA A 145 -8.03 -12.69 5.18
C ALA A 145 -6.90 -13.64 4.74
N PRO A 146 -6.22 -14.32 5.68
CA PRO A 146 -5.24 -15.36 5.34
C PRO A 146 -5.83 -16.45 4.44
N GLY A 147 -5.08 -16.89 3.43
CA GLY A 147 -5.49 -17.91 2.46
C GLY A 147 -6.59 -17.46 1.48
N GLU A 148 -7.07 -16.22 1.56
CA GLU A 148 -8.13 -15.71 0.70
C GLU A 148 -7.65 -15.54 -0.75
N SER A 149 -8.56 -15.73 -1.72
CA SER A 149 -8.26 -15.59 -3.15
C SER A 149 -9.20 -14.59 -3.80
N LEU A 150 -8.68 -13.39 -4.07
CA LEU A 150 -9.41 -12.34 -4.76
C LEU A 150 -9.45 -12.58 -6.26
N ARG A 151 -10.61 -12.35 -6.88
CA ARG A 151 -10.75 -12.38 -8.34
C ARG A 151 -9.95 -11.26 -9.03
N ALA A 152 -9.63 -11.44 -10.30
CA ALA A 152 -9.01 -10.40 -11.13
C ALA A 152 -9.92 -9.18 -11.31
N CYS A 153 -9.31 -8.03 -11.58
CA CYS A 153 -9.98 -6.74 -11.78
C CYS A 153 -10.89 -6.33 -10.61
N LEU A 154 -10.57 -6.79 -9.39
CA LEU A 154 -11.33 -6.43 -8.20
C LEU A 154 -10.99 -4.99 -7.79
N LEU A 155 -12.03 -4.18 -7.57
CA LEU A 155 -11.91 -2.87 -6.96
C LEU A 155 -12.33 -2.98 -5.50
N SER A 156 -11.40 -2.69 -4.59
CA SER A 156 -11.60 -2.73 -3.15
C SER A 156 -11.82 -1.31 -2.64
N PRO A 157 -13.03 -0.91 -2.19
CA PRO A 157 -13.25 0.40 -1.59
C PRO A 157 -12.52 0.55 -0.25
N PRO A 158 -12.35 1.77 0.27
CA PRO A 158 -11.73 1.97 1.58
C PRO A 158 -12.41 1.14 2.67
N TYR A 159 -11.61 0.65 3.62
CA TYR A 159 -12.06 -0.13 4.78
C TYR A 159 -12.91 -1.36 4.42
N SER A 160 -12.62 -1.99 3.28
CA SER A 160 -13.26 -3.24 2.89
C SER A 160 -12.50 -4.44 3.46
N LYS A 161 -13.25 -5.43 3.95
CA LYS A 161 -12.70 -6.70 4.42
C LYS A 161 -13.11 -7.82 3.49
N TRP A 162 -12.19 -8.71 3.13
CA TRP A 162 -12.42 -9.79 2.19
C TRP A 162 -12.13 -11.15 2.85
N GLU A 163 -13.14 -12.01 2.84
CA GLU A 163 -13.10 -13.34 3.41
C GLU A 163 -14.17 -14.23 2.75
N GLY A 164 -13.83 -15.49 2.47
CA GLY A 164 -14.76 -16.44 1.85
C GLY A 164 -15.19 -16.04 0.43
N GLY A 165 -14.31 -15.40 -0.33
CA GLY A 165 -14.58 -14.94 -1.69
C GLY A 165 -15.51 -13.72 -1.79
N ARG A 166 -15.84 -13.09 -0.66
CA ARG A 166 -16.81 -11.98 -0.60
C ARG A 166 -16.27 -10.85 0.25
N ARG A 167 -16.80 -9.65 0.00
CA ARG A 167 -16.61 -8.53 0.92
C ARG A 167 -17.48 -8.77 2.15
N SER A 168 -16.86 -8.90 3.32
CA SER A 168 -17.60 -8.94 4.58
C SER A 168 -18.36 -7.62 4.77
N LYS A 169 -19.60 -7.72 5.23
CA LYS A 169 -20.50 -6.57 5.42
C LYS A 169 -20.31 -5.87 6.77
N ASP A 170 -19.33 -6.27 7.57
CA ASP A 170 -19.24 -5.77 8.93
C ASP A 170 -18.64 -4.36 9.03
N ALA A 171 -19.58 -3.47 9.32
CA ALA A 171 -19.56 -2.20 10.03
C ALA A 171 -18.77 -1.03 9.42
N ALA A 172 -19.57 -0.05 8.99
CA ALA A 172 -19.25 1.36 8.87
C ALA A 172 -18.20 1.86 9.88
N LEU A 173 -17.25 2.65 9.36
CA LEU A 173 -16.60 3.73 10.09
C LEU A 173 -17.04 5.04 9.44
#